data_AF-A0A3P6RW47-F1
#
_entry.id   AF-A0A3P6RW47-F1
#
_cell.length_a   1.000
_cell.length_b   1.000
_cell.length_c   1.000
_cell.angle_alpha   90.00
_cell.angle_beta   90.00
_cell.angle_gamma   90.00
#
_symmetry.space_group_name_H-M   'P 1'
#
loop_
_entity.id
_entity.type
_entity.pdbx_description
1 polymer ?
#
loop_
_entity_poly.entity_id
_entity_poly.type
_entity_poly.pdbx_seq_one_letter_code
_entity_poly.pdbx_strand_id
1 'polypeptide(L)' 'MYDWQRDAPTRRIMFNLAMYHSFSDIINYLNALAVTYPDRAQVMPIGTTHEGRQIPLIK' A
#
# COMPACT_ATOMS: atom_id res chain seq x y z
N MET A 1 -21.43 11.37 -22.97
CA MET A 1 -20.15 10.64 -23.07
C MET A 1 -19.52 10.68 -21.69
N TYR A 2 -19.40 9.54 -21.00
CA TYR A 2 -18.69 9.49 -19.71
C TYR A 2 -17.25 9.07 -19.94
N ASP A 3 -16.34 9.97 -19.56
CA ASP A 3 -14.91 9.94 -19.82
C ASP A 3 -14.19 9.19 -18.68
N TRP A 4 -14.40 7.86 -18.60
CA TRP A 4 -13.80 7.00 -17.57
C TRP A 4 -12.26 6.91 -17.69
N GLN A 5 -11.68 7.44 -18.76
CA GLN A 5 -10.23 7.39 -19.01
C GLN A 5 -9.44 8.54 -18.37
N ARG A 6 -10.08 9.57 -17.78
CA ARG A 6 -9.37 10.74 -17.24
C ARG A 6 -8.78 10.57 -15.83
N ASP A 7 -9.25 9.62 -15.03
CA ASP A 7 -9.04 9.68 -13.57
C ASP A 7 -7.92 8.78 -13.02
N ALA A 8 -7.14 8.08 -13.85
CA ALA A 8 -6.01 7.30 -13.36
C ALA A 8 -4.70 8.07 -13.56
N PRO A 9 -4.13 8.74 -12.53
CA PRO A 9 -2.76 9.22 -12.63
C PRO A 9 -1.85 8.03 -12.93
N THR A 10 -0.89 8.22 -13.83
CA THR A 10 0.12 7.25 -14.27
C THR A 10 1.13 6.85 -13.17
N ARG A 11 0.69 6.73 -11.92
CA ARG A 11 1.49 6.21 -10.81
C ARG A 11 1.26 4.72 -10.72
N ARG A 12 2.19 3.95 -11.30
CA ARG A 12 2.18 2.49 -11.23
C ARG A 12 3.23 2.06 -10.21
N ILE A 13 2.79 1.34 -9.17
CA ILE A 13 3.70 0.71 -8.21
C ILE A 13 4.19 -0.59 -8.82
N MET A 14 5.50 -0.78 -8.88
CA MET A 14 6.12 -2.03 -9.32
C MET A 14 6.55 -2.84 -8.10
N PHE A 15 5.91 -3.99 -7.88
CA PHE A 15 6.22 -4.89 -6.78
C PHE A 15 6.02 -6.34 -7.25
N ASN A 16 7.04 -7.18 -7.11
CA ASN A 16 7.01 -8.54 -7.65
C ASN A 16 6.28 -9.50 -6.69
N LEU A 17 5.04 -9.89 -7.00
CA LEU A 17 4.26 -10.79 -6.14
C LEU A 17 4.70 -12.27 -6.20
N ALA A 18 5.64 -12.63 -7.08
CA ALA A 18 6.09 -14.01 -7.28
C ALA A 18 7.35 -14.38 -6.47
N MET A 19 7.74 -13.56 -5.49
CA MET A 19 8.90 -13.83 -4.64
C MET A 19 8.63 -13.43 -3.18
N TYR A 20 9.43 -13.97 -2.27
CA TYR A 20 9.39 -13.59 -0.87
C TYR A 20 10.06 -12.22 -0.67
N HIS A 21 9.47 -11.43 0.22
CA HIS A 21 9.91 -10.09 0.57
C HIS A 21 10.18 -9.97 2.06
N SER A 22 11.08 -9.06 2.42
CA SER A 22 11.30 -8.73 3.83
C SER A 22 10.10 -7.97 4.41
N PHE A 23 10.01 -7.90 5.74
CA PHE A 23 9.00 -7.08 6.40
C PHE A 23 9.07 -5.62 5.93
N SER A 24 10.26 -5.02 5.88
CA SER A 24 10.45 -3.63 5.43
C SER A 24 9.97 -3.41 3.99
N ASP A 25 10.18 -4.37 3.10
CA ASP A 25 9.73 -4.24 1.70
C ASP A 25 8.20 -4.22 1.61
N ILE A 26 7.53 -5.07 2.40
CA ILE A 26 6.07 -5.08 2.48
C ILE A 26 5.55 -3.78 3.10
N ILE A 27 6.16 -3.26 4.16
CA ILE A 27 5.76 -1.96 4.75
C ILE A 27 5.89 -0.83 3.71
N ASN A 28 6.99 -0.78 2.97
CA ASN A 28 7.20 0.20 1.92
C ASN A 28 6.16 0.07 0.80
N TYR A 29 5.83 -1.16 0.40
CA TYR A 29 4.80 -1.43 -0.59
C TYR A 29 3.41 -0.98 -0.14
N LEU A 30 3.00 -1.28 1.10
CA LEU A 30 1.71 -0.84 1.65
C LEU A 30 1.60 0.68 1.71
N ASN A 31 2.65 1.37 2.17
CA ASN A 31 2.69 2.83 2.19
C ASN A 31 2.64 3.43 0.78
N ALA A 32 3.34 2.84 -0.19
CA ALA A 32 3.26 3.26 -1.58
C ALA A 32 1.83 3.13 -2.14
N LEU A 33 1.10 2.07 -1.80
CA LEU A 33 -0.31 1.89 -2.18
C LEU A 33 -1.19 3.01 -1.64
N ALA A 34 -1.08 3.32 -0.35
CA ALA A 34 -1.87 4.38 0.28
C ALA A 34 -1.57 5.78 -0.28
N VAL A 35 -0.30 6.07 -0.60
CA VAL A 35 0.10 7.34 -1.22
C VAL A 35 -0.38 7.44 -2.67
N THR A 36 -0.35 6.33 -3.40
CA THR A 36 -0.66 6.31 -4.83
C THR A 36 -2.16 6.29 -5.12
N TYR A 37 -2.93 5.59 -4.28
CA TYR A 37 -4.37 5.41 -4.42
C TYR A 37 -5.10 5.81 -3.12
N PRO A 38 -5.03 7.09 -2.71
CA PRO A 38 -5.58 7.54 -1.43
C PRO A 38 -7.11 7.43 -1.33
N ASP A 39 -7.80 7.34 -2.46
CA ASP A 39 -9.23 7.11 -2.58
C ASP A 39 -9.63 5.63 -2.35
N ARG A 40 -8.67 4.71 -2.39
CA ARG A 40 -8.93 3.24 -2.38
C ARG A 40 -8.18 2.49 -1.31
N ALA A 41 -7.05 3.00 -0.85
CA ALA A 41 -6.17 2.31 0.09
C ALA A 41 -5.79 3.24 1.24
N GLN A 42 -6.03 2.77 2.46
CA GLN A 42 -5.56 3.44 3.68
C GLN A 42 -4.75 2.46 4.53
N VAL A 43 -3.55 2.89 4.96
CA VAL A 43 -2.73 2.15 5.92
C VAL A 43 -2.84 2.80 7.28
N MET A 44 -3.12 2.00 8.31
CA MET A 44 -3.19 2.48 9.70
C MET A 44 -2.60 1.46 10.68
N PRO A 45 -1.99 1.91 11.78
CA PRO A 45 -1.53 1.00 12.83
C PRO A 45 -2.73 0.52 13.67
N ILE A 46 -2.81 -0.79 13.90
CA ILE A 46 -3.85 -1.39 14.76
C ILE A 46 -3.32 -1.88 16.12
N GLY A 47 -2.02 -1.73 16.33
CA GLY A 47 -1.36 -2.13 17.56
C GLY A 47 0.14 -2.30 17.37
N THR A 48 0.74 -2.95 18.35
CA THR A 48 2.17 -3.17 18.42
C THR A 48 2.43 -4.64 18.75
N THR A 49 3.41 -5.24 18.09
CA THR A 49 3.86 -6.60 18.39
C THR A 49 4.55 -6.67 19.75
N HIS A 50 4.78 -7.89 20.25
CA HIS A 50 5.58 -8.11 21.46
C HIS A 50 6.99 -7.48 21.38
N GLU A 51 7.59 -7.42 20.19
CA GLU A 51 8.91 -6.82 19.95
C GLU A 51 8.87 -5.31 19.70
N GLY A 52 7.71 -4.65 19.85
CA GLY A 52 7.60 -3.20 19.67
C GLY A 52 7.39 -2.74 18.21
N ARG A 53 7.13 -3.64 17.26
CA ARG A 53 6.89 -3.27 15.85
C ARG A 53 5.43 -2.89 15.63
N GLN A 54 5.16 -1.91 14.78
CA GLN A 54 3.78 -1.59 14.40
C GLN A 54 3.15 -2.72 13.59
N ILE A 55 1.88 -2.98 13.85
CA ILE A 55 1.04 -3.90 13.07
C ILE A 55 0.21 -3.05 12.11
N PRO A 56 0.58 -2.97 10.82
CA PRO A 56 -0.20 -2.22 9.83
C PRO A 56 -1.43 -3.01 9.40
N LEU A 57 -2.55 -2.32 9.25
CA LEU A 57 -3.73 -2.77 8.54
C LEU A 57 -3.88 -1.93 7.26
N ILE A 58 -4.26 -2.58 6.16
CA ILE A 58 -4.68 -1.91 4.93
C ILE A 58 -6.19 -2.15 4.72
N LYS A 59 -6.92 -1.09 4.41
CA LYS A 59 -8.36 -1.08 4.11
C LYS A 59 -8.60 -0.57 2.70
#